data_AF-A0A088E578-F1
#
_entry.id   AF-A0A088E578-F1
#
_cell.length_a   1.000
_cell.length_b   1.000
_cell.length_c   1.000
_cell.angle_alpha   90.00
_cell.angle_beta   90.00
_cell.angle_gamma   90.00
#
_symmetry.space_group_name_H-M   'P 1'
#
loop_
_entity.id
_entity.type
_entity.pdbx_description
1 polymer ?
#
loop_
_entity_poly.entity_id
_entity_poly.type
_entity_poly.pdbx_seq_one_letter_code
_entity_poly.pdbx_strand_id
1 'polypeptide(L)'
;MEREEYEKYLVRFHESFHRVKVHGFLFSTSYRVSGVTWMPPGDVYEDWYFIEDSGALDRLIEAVERDTRSVHDEVASLSLEGKGTLLALKAGQFIKQRRDVVTWFPKPRGVPYEKFYASLQVKGSLWRRLLALGPSPEFCMVNLEGIAMPSSIHVEREMVFPIP
;
A
#
# COMPACT_ATOMS: atom_id res chain seq x y z
N MET A 1 3.13 17.11 16.44
CA MET A 1 1.87 16.37 16.65
C MET A 1 2.24 14.97 17.12
N GLU A 2 1.48 14.43 18.06
CA GLU A 2 1.74 13.09 18.58
C GLU A 2 1.28 12.02 17.59
N ARG A 3 2.03 10.92 17.50
CA ARG A 3 1.76 9.79 16.58
C ARG A 3 0.30 9.33 16.62
N GLU A 4 -0.21 9.11 17.83
CA GLU A 4 -1.57 8.60 18.06
C GLU A 4 -2.66 9.57 17.59
N GLU A 5 -2.36 10.87 17.59
CA GLU A 5 -3.27 11.89 17.07
C GLU A 5 -3.34 11.82 15.54
N TYR A 6 -2.20 11.71 14.87
CA TYR A 6 -2.17 11.52 13.41
C TYR A 6 -2.87 10.23 12.98
N GLU A 7 -2.62 9.12 13.69
CA GLU A 7 -3.27 7.83 13.44
C GLU A 7 -4.80 7.93 13.56
N LYS A 8 -5.34 8.74 14.49
CA LYS A 8 -6.79 9.01 14.57
C LYS A 8 -7.32 9.74 13.35
N TYR A 9 -6.58 10.72 12.80
CA TYR A 9 -6.98 11.40 11.57
C TYR A 9 -6.97 10.44 10.37
N LEU A 10 -5.95 9.57 10.25
CA LEU A 10 -5.90 8.51 9.24
C LEU A 10 -7.12 7.58 9.34
N VAL A 11 -7.41 7.08 10.54
CA VAL A 11 -8.59 6.22 10.77
C VAL A 11 -9.88 6.94 10.34
N ARG A 12 -10.10 8.18 10.78
CA ARG A 12 -11.28 8.98 10.40
C ARG A 12 -11.39 9.16 8.88
N PHE A 13 -10.27 9.36 8.19
CA PHE A 13 -10.24 9.46 6.74
C PHE A 13 -10.68 8.16 6.07
N HIS A 14 -10.07 7.03 6.42
CA HIS A 14 -10.43 5.73 5.85
C HIS A 14 -11.89 5.33 6.14
N GLU A 15 -12.38 5.60 7.35
CA GLU A 15 -13.80 5.41 7.70
C GLU A 15 -14.72 6.30 6.87
N SER A 16 -14.36 7.57 6.66
CA SER A 16 -15.14 8.48 5.81
C SER A 16 -15.22 7.97 4.39
N PHE A 17 -14.11 7.44 3.89
CA PHE A 17 -13.98 6.94 2.54
C PHE A 17 -14.78 5.65 2.30
N HIS A 18 -14.81 4.74 3.28
CA HIS A 18 -15.67 3.54 3.25
C HIS A 18 -17.16 3.87 3.19
N ARG A 19 -17.60 5.02 3.74
CA ARG A 19 -19.00 5.43 3.71
C ARG A 19 -19.48 5.91 2.32
N VAL A 20 -18.58 6.40 1.46
CA VAL A 20 -18.94 6.96 0.15
C VAL A 20 -19.37 5.88 -0.86
N LYS A 21 -19.00 4.61 -0.64
CA LYS A 21 -19.34 3.46 -1.51
C LYS A 21 -19.03 3.72 -2.99
N VAL A 22 -17.76 4.03 -3.29
CA VAL A 22 -17.30 4.28 -4.66
C VAL A 22 -17.33 3.00 -5.49
N HIS A 23 -17.87 3.06 -6.71
CA HIS A 23 -17.89 1.91 -7.62
C HIS A 23 -16.47 1.44 -7.98
N GLY A 24 -16.20 0.15 -7.77
CA GLY A 24 -14.90 -0.46 -7.99
C GLY A 24 -13.93 -0.31 -6.81
N PHE A 25 -14.34 0.31 -5.71
CA PHE A 25 -13.60 0.31 -4.46
C PHE A 25 -13.98 -0.91 -3.62
N LEU A 26 -13.00 -1.73 -3.27
CA LEU A 26 -13.22 -2.94 -2.48
C LEU A 26 -13.08 -2.65 -0.99
N PHE A 27 -11.94 -2.07 -0.60
CA PHE A 27 -11.63 -1.69 0.77
C PHE A 27 -10.32 -0.91 0.82
N SER A 28 -10.00 -0.38 2.00
CA SER A 28 -8.69 0.21 2.28
C SER A 28 -8.23 -0.12 3.69
N THR A 29 -6.92 -0.05 3.91
CA THR A 29 -6.26 -0.27 5.21
C THR A 29 -5.06 0.67 5.29
N SER A 30 -4.66 1.02 6.51
CA SER A 30 -3.46 1.84 6.74
C SER A 30 -2.51 1.11 7.68
N TYR A 31 -1.22 1.22 7.39
CA TYR A 31 -0.15 0.62 8.18
C TYR A 31 0.88 1.68 8.55
N ARG A 32 1.35 1.64 9.79
CA ARG A 32 2.61 2.26 10.17
C ARG A 32 3.74 1.33 9.75
N VAL A 33 4.76 1.89 9.11
CA VAL A 33 5.81 1.09 8.47
C VAL A 33 7.21 1.48 8.92
N SER A 34 8.10 0.49 8.99
CA SER A 34 9.53 0.67 9.26
C SER A 34 10.36 0.01 8.17
N GLY A 35 11.58 0.50 7.91
CA GLY A 35 12.47 -0.07 6.88
C GLY A 35 12.24 0.46 5.45
N VAL A 36 11.38 1.47 5.28
CA VAL A 36 11.17 2.16 3.99
C VAL A 36 12.39 3.02 3.66
N THR A 37 13.02 2.79 2.50
CA THR A 37 14.23 3.51 2.08
C THR A 37 13.98 4.66 1.09
N TRP A 38 12.74 4.85 0.66
CA TRP A 38 12.33 5.89 -0.30
C TRP A 38 11.52 7.02 0.34
N MET A 39 11.49 7.07 1.67
CA MET A 39 10.89 8.14 2.45
C MET A 39 11.93 8.69 3.43
N PRO A 40 11.82 9.96 3.84
CA PRO A 40 12.65 10.49 4.91
C PRO A 40 12.46 9.70 6.21
N PRO A 41 13.46 9.68 7.11
CA PRO A 41 13.32 9.06 8.43
C PRO A 41 12.17 9.69 9.22
N GLY A 42 11.45 8.86 9.99
CA GLY A 42 10.34 9.30 10.84
C GLY A 42 9.23 8.25 10.92
N ASP A 43 8.07 8.66 11.44
CA ASP A 43 6.85 7.87 11.34
C ASP A 43 6.35 7.89 9.88
N VAL A 44 6.44 6.75 9.22
CA VAL A 44 6.00 6.56 7.83
C VAL A 44 4.76 5.68 7.82
N TYR A 45 3.82 5.98 6.94
CA TYR A 45 2.56 5.26 6.80
C TYR A 45 2.35 4.82 5.35
N GLU A 46 1.76 3.64 5.18
CA GLU A 46 1.29 3.12 3.89
C GLU A 46 -0.22 2.93 3.93
N ASP A 47 -0.91 3.72 3.11
CA ASP A 47 -2.33 3.53 2.84
C ASP A 47 -2.50 2.66 1.60
N TRP A 48 -3.19 1.53 1.78
CA TRP A 48 -3.49 0.59 0.71
C TRP A 48 -4.96 0.72 0.33
N TYR A 49 -5.23 1.04 -0.93
CA TYR A 49 -6.57 1.10 -1.52
C TYR A 49 -6.74 -0.04 -2.51
N PHE A 50 -7.66 -0.95 -2.21
CA PHE A 50 -7.93 -2.11 -3.05
C PHE A 50 -9.09 -1.79 -3.97
N ILE A 51 -8.84 -1.96 -5.27
CA ILE A 51 -9.75 -1.57 -6.33
C ILE A 51 -9.89 -2.71 -7.34
N GLU A 52 -11.03 -2.79 -8.01
CA GLU A 52 -11.32 -3.82 -9.01
C GLU A 52 -10.42 -3.65 -10.25
N ASP A 53 -10.23 -2.41 -10.69
CA ASP A 53 -9.43 -2.06 -11.85
C ASP A 53 -8.92 -0.61 -11.76
N SER A 54 -7.97 -0.25 -12.63
CA SER A 54 -7.40 1.10 -12.67
C SER A 54 -8.39 2.19 -13.06
N GLY A 55 -9.52 1.86 -13.68
CA GLY A 55 -10.59 2.81 -14.00
C GLY A 55 -11.39 3.26 -12.77
N ALA A 56 -11.23 2.62 -11.61
CA ALA A 56 -11.77 3.11 -10.36
C ALA A 56 -11.00 4.32 -9.80
N LEU A 57 -9.77 4.59 -10.25
CA LEU A 57 -8.93 5.65 -9.70
C LEU A 57 -9.55 7.04 -9.83
N ASP A 58 -10.07 7.40 -11.01
CA ASP A 58 -10.68 8.72 -11.22
C ASP A 58 -11.89 8.91 -10.31
N ARG A 59 -12.74 7.88 -10.16
CA ARG A 59 -13.90 7.90 -9.26
C ARG A 59 -13.50 8.05 -7.79
N LEU A 60 -12.38 7.45 -7.39
CA LEU A 60 -11.85 7.60 -6.02
C LEU A 60 -11.36 9.02 -5.77
N ILE A 61 -10.66 9.61 -6.74
CA ILE A 61 -10.19 11.00 -6.66
C ILE A 61 -11.39 11.95 -6.55
N GLU A 62 -12.40 11.78 -7.42
CA GLU A 62 -13.63 12.57 -7.37
C GLU A 62 -14.36 12.45 -6.02
N ALA A 63 -14.44 11.24 -5.47
CA ALA A 63 -15.03 11.01 -4.15
C ALA A 63 -14.25 11.72 -3.03
N VAL A 64 -12.91 11.75 -3.11
CA VAL A 64 -12.09 12.51 -2.17
C VAL A 64 -12.41 14.00 -2.26
N GLU A 65 -12.49 14.55 -3.47
CA GLU A 65 -12.72 15.98 -3.70
C GLU A 65 -14.14 16.45 -3.34
N ARG A 66 -15.15 15.58 -3.50
CA ARG A 66 -16.56 15.93 -3.30
C ARG A 66 -17.10 15.55 -1.93
N ASP A 67 -16.76 14.37 -1.43
CA ASP A 67 -17.46 13.76 -0.29
C ASP A 67 -16.60 13.71 0.99
N THR A 68 -15.27 13.59 0.87
CA THR A 68 -14.36 13.46 2.03
C THR A 68 -13.32 14.56 2.13
N ARG A 69 -13.48 15.66 1.38
CA ARG A 69 -12.44 16.69 1.22
C ARG A 69 -11.97 17.29 2.53
N SER A 70 -12.87 17.64 3.44
CA SER A 70 -12.47 18.23 4.73
C SER A 70 -11.60 17.29 5.56
N VAL A 71 -11.95 16.00 5.59
CA VAL A 71 -11.19 14.97 6.33
C VAL A 71 -9.86 14.65 5.63
N HIS A 72 -9.86 14.64 4.29
CA HIS A 72 -8.64 14.53 3.50
C HIS A 72 -7.69 15.70 3.78
N ASP A 73 -8.20 16.94 3.75
CA ASP A 73 -7.40 18.14 3.95
C ASP A 73 -6.83 18.22 5.38
N GLU A 74 -7.56 17.72 6.39
CA GLU A 74 -7.04 17.52 7.75
C GLU A 74 -5.76 16.64 7.73
N VAL A 75 -5.82 15.43 7.14
CA VAL A 75 -4.66 14.52 7.06
C VAL A 75 -3.55 15.09 6.18
N ALA A 76 -3.91 15.63 5.02
CA ALA A 76 -2.95 16.14 4.04
C ALA A 76 -2.15 17.33 4.58
N SER A 77 -2.78 18.21 5.35
CA SER A 77 -2.09 19.35 5.99
C SER A 77 -1.01 18.94 7.01
N LEU A 78 -1.09 17.69 7.49
CA LEU A 78 -0.19 17.12 8.49
C LEU A 78 0.88 16.21 7.85
N SER A 79 0.68 15.82 6.60
CA SER A 79 1.62 15.01 5.83
C SER A 79 2.75 15.88 5.27
N LEU A 80 3.99 15.41 5.42
CA LEU A 80 5.16 16.09 4.87
C LEU A 80 5.37 15.77 3.39
N GLU A 81 5.22 14.50 3.02
CA GLU A 81 5.50 14.00 1.69
C GLU A 81 4.65 12.75 1.42
N GLY A 82 4.13 12.63 0.19
CA GLY A 82 3.38 11.46 -0.27
C GLY A 82 4.01 10.84 -1.51
N LYS A 83 4.08 9.51 -1.53
CA LYS A 83 4.48 8.72 -2.70
C LYS A 83 3.40 7.68 -3.00
N GLY A 84 2.97 7.61 -4.25
CA GLY A 84 1.98 6.64 -4.72
C GLY A 84 2.60 5.60 -5.64
N THR A 85 2.02 4.40 -5.66
CA THR A 85 2.34 3.34 -6.61
C THR A 85 1.09 2.52 -6.90
N LEU A 86 0.82 2.28 -8.17
CA LEU A 86 -0.24 1.38 -8.58
C LEU A 86 0.31 -0.04 -8.71
N LEU A 87 -0.35 -1.01 -8.08
CA LEU A 87 0.06 -2.41 -8.05
C LEU A 87 -1.03 -3.30 -8.62
N ALA A 88 -0.64 -4.38 -9.30
CA ALA A 88 -1.53 -5.45 -9.69
C ALA A 88 -1.16 -6.74 -8.95
N LEU A 89 -2.17 -7.43 -8.41
CA LEU A 89 -2.01 -8.76 -7.82
C LEU A 89 -1.65 -9.75 -8.93
N LYS A 90 -0.57 -10.51 -8.72
CA LYS A 90 -0.06 -11.48 -9.71
C LYS A 90 -0.17 -12.93 -9.23
N ALA A 91 -0.16 -13.16 -7.93
CA ALA A 91 -0.35 -14.48 -7.36
C ALA A 91 -0.76 -14.38 -5.88
N GLY A 92 -1.40 -15.44 -5.40
CA GLY A 92 -1.85 -15.56 -4.02
C GLY A 92 -3.05 -14.67 -3.71
N GLN A 93 -3.26 -14.42 -2.42
CA GLN A 93 -4.37 -13.62 -1.91
C GLN A 93 -3.85 -12.72 -0.80
N PHE A 94 -4.29 -11.47 -0.81
CA PHE A 94 -4.00 -10.58 0.31
C PHE A 94 -4.85 -10.98 1.51
N ILE A 95 -4.18 -11.36 2.58
CA ILE A 95 -4.78 -11.67 3.86
C ILE A 95 -4.35 -10.58 4.83
N LYS A 96 -5.33 -9.98 5.48
CA LYS A 96 -5.10 -8.93 6.47
C LYS A 96 -4.36 -9.52 7.65
N GLN A 97 -3.32 -8.82 8.10
CA GLN A 97 -2.58 -9.17 9.29
C GLN A 97 -2.37 -7.93 10.13
N ARG A 98 -2.46 -8.08 11.46
CA ARG A 98 -2.13 -6.98 12.38
C ARG A 98 -0.67 -6.57 12.24
N ARG A 99 0.20 -7.56 11.98
CA ARG A 99 1.61 -7.38 11.68
C ARG A 99 2.01 -8.31 10.56
N ASP A 100 2.74 -7.79 9.59
CA ASP A 100 3.32 -8.54 8.50
C ASP A 100 4.57 -7.83 7.98
N VAL A 101 5.20 -8.44 6.98
CA VAL A 101 6.38 -7.90 6.29
C VAL A 101 6.07 -7.81 4.81
N VAL A 102 6.41 -6.66 4.23
CA VAL A 102 6.42 -6.46 2.78
C VAL A 102 7.86 -6.50 2.31
N THR A 103 8.19 -7.52 1.53
CA THR A 103 9.50 -7.58 0.87
C THR A 103 9.37 -6.96 -0.51
N TRP A 104 10.04 -5.83 -0.73
CA TRP A 104 10.14 -5.16 -2.01
C TRP A 104 11.41 -5.59 -2.74
N PHE A 105 11.31 -5.97 -4.02
CA PHE A 105 12.46 -6.45 -4.79
C PHE A 105 12.32 -6.19 -6.30
N PRO A 106 13.45 -6.02 -7.03
CA PRO A 106 13.43 -5.93 -8.47
C PRO A 106 13.32 -7.32 -9.11
N LYS A 107 12.82 -7.38 -10.34
CA LYS A 107 13.06 -8.57 -11.18
C LYS A 107 14.54 -8.60 -11.60
N PRO A 108 15.21 -9.75 -11.54
CA PRO A 108 16.56 -9.88 -12.09
C PRO A 108 16.62 -9.45 -13.57
N ARG A 109 17.71 -8.77 -13.94
CA ARG A 109 17.96 -8.32 -15.32
C ARG A 109 18.09 -9.53 -16.25
N GLY A 110 17.52 -9.44 -17.45
CA GLY A 110 17.61 -10.50 -18.47
C GLY A 110 16.71 -11.72 -18.24
N VAL A 111 16.04 -11.83 -17.09
CA VAL A 111 15.11 -12.95 -16.81
C VAL A 111 13.71 -12.62 -17.36
N PRO A 112 13.11 -13.45 -18.24
CA PRO A 112 11.72 -13.28 -18.67
C PRO A 112 10.73 -13.38 -17.50
N TYR A 113 9.61 -12.66 -17.57
CA TYR A 113 8.61 -12.65 -16.50
C TYR A 113 8.09 -14.03 -16.15
N GLU A 114 7.77 -14.87 -17.14
CA GLU A 114 7.24 -16.21 -16.91
C GLU A 114 8.20 -17.07 -16.07
N LYS A 115 9.50 -17.06 -16.43
CA LYS A 115 10.54 -17.76 -15.67
C LYS A 115 10.69 -17.19 -14.26
N PHE A 116 10.59 -15.87 -14.12
CA PHE A 116 10.66 -15.22 -12.82
C PHE A 116 9.48 -15.63 -11.93
N TYR A 117 8.24 -15.55 -12.43
CA TYR A 117 7.06 -15.97 -11.69
C TYR A 117 7.14 -17.44 -11.28
N ALA A 118 7.54 -18.33 -12.18
CA ALA A 118 7.71 -19.75 -11.90
C ALA A 118 8.78 -20.05 -10.83
N SER A 119 9.75 -19.15 -10.64
CA SER A 119 10.80 -19.29 -9.62
C SER A 119 10.38 -18.85 -8.22
N LEU A 120 9.27 -18.11 -8.08
CA LEU A 120 8.85 -17.54 -6.81
C LEU A 120 7.96 -18.51 -6.04
N GLN A 121 8.28 -18.74 -4.78
CA GLN A 121 7.37 -19.38 -3.82
C GLN A 121 6.52 -18.32 -3.12
N VAL A 122 5.29 -18.13 -3.58
CA VAL A 122 4.40 -17.10 -3.03
C VAL A 122 3.69 -17.62 -1.78
N LYS A 123 4.08 -17.09 -0.61
CA LYS A 123 3.35 -17.25 0.65
C LYS A 123 2.64 -15.92 0.94
N GLY A 124 1.31 -15.87 0.92
CA GLY A 124 0.55 -14.63 1.04
C GLY A 124 0.17 -14.05 -0.33
N SER A 125 0.66 -12.85 -0.67
CA SER A 125 0.35 -12.20 -1.95
C SER A 125 1.58 -11.62 -2.64
N LEU A 126 1.63 -11.74 -3.97
CA LEU A 126 2.63 -11.15 -4.83
C LEU A 126 2.00 -10.05 -5.69
N TRP A 127 2.60 -8.87 -5.62
CA TRP A 127 2.18 -7.69 -6.35
C TRP A 127 3.28 -7.23 -7.29
N ARG A 128 2.85 -6.67 -8.42
CA ARG A 128 3.75 -6.04 -9.39
C ARG A 128 3.25 -4.63 -9.68
N ARG A 129 4.17 -3.68 -9.69
CA ARG A 129 3.93 -2.32 -10.12
C ARG A 129 3.37 -2.25 -11.53
N LEU A 130 2.27 -1.52 -11.66
CA LEU A 130 1.74 -1.08 -12.94
C LEU A 130 2.47 0.21 -13.33
N LEU A 131 2.97 0.25 -14.56
CA LEU A 131 3.82 1.33 -15.08
C LEU A 131 5.14 1.49 -14.31
N ALA A 132 6.00 2.40 -14.75
CA ALA A 132 7.28 2.70 -14.12
C ALA A 132 7.21 3.86 -13.12
N LEU A 133 6.01 4.16 -12.59
CA LEU A 133 5.79 5.29 -11.67
C LEU A 133 5.97 4.86 -10.21
N GLY A 134 6.69 5.66 -9.42
CA GLY A 134 6.93 5.41 -8.00
C GLY A 134 8.37 5.02 -7.68
N PRO A 135 8.85 5.31 -6.45
CA PRO A 135 10.24 5.10 -6.06
C PRO A 135 10.54 3.66 -5.61
N SER A 136 9.51 2.83 -5.43
CA SER A 136 9.65 1.47 -4.93
C SER A 136 10.17 0.50 -6.00
N PRO A 137 10.77 -0.64 -5.58
CA PRO A 137 11.04 -1.76 -6.48
C PRO A 137 9.81 -2.25 -7.25
N GLU A 138 10.04 -3.00 -8.33
CA GLU A 138 8.98 -3.44 -9.24
C GLU A 138 7.99 -4.41 -8.60
N PHE A 139 8.45 -5.25 -7.68
CA PHE A 139 7.63 -6.26 -7.01
C PHE A 139 7.58 -6.02 -5.52
N CYS A 140 6.46 -6.41 -4.91
CA CYS A 140 6.41 -6.63 -3.48
C CYS A 140 5.67 -7.92 -3.14
N MET A 141 6.14 -8.61 -2.11
CA MET A 141 5.48 -9.78 -1.55
C MET A 141 5.09 -9.48 -0.11
N VAL A 142 3.81 -9.67 0.21
CA VAL A 142 3.26 -9.51 1.55
C VAL A 142 3.14 -10.89 2.20
N ASN A 143 3.83 -11.10 3.32
CA ASN A 143 3.81 -12.34 4.09
C ASN A 143 4.14 -12.09 5.58
N LEU A 144 4.07 -13.12 6.43
CA LEU A 144 4.27 -12.96 7.88
C LEU A 144 5.73 -12.67 8.29
N GLU A 145 6.72 -13.22 7.57
CA GLU A 145 8.12 -13.25 8.02
C GLU A 145 9.11 -12.62 7.03
N GLY A 146 8.65 -12.05 5.92
CA GLY A 146 9.51 -11.60 4.81
C GLY A 146 10.04 -12.75 3.96
N ILE A 147 10.68 -12.43 2.84
CA ILE A 147 11.45 -13.41 2.06
C ILE A 147 12.85 -12.87 1.79
N ALA A 148 13.88 -13.69 1.95
CA ALA A 148 15.24 -13.27 1.60
C ALA A 148 15.40 -13.26 0.07
N MET A 149 15.64 -12.08 -0.51
CA MET A 149 15.86 -11.91 -1.95
C MET A 149 17.06 -10.98 -2.19
N PRO A 150 17.82 -11.15 -3.29
CA PRO A 150 18.88 -10.22 -3.64
C PRO A 150 18.34 -8.80 -3.83
N SER A 151 19.00 -7.82 -3.23
CA SER A 151 18.62 -6.40 -3.31
C SER A 151 17.19 -6.10 -2.83
N SER A 152 16.66 -6.92 -1.92
CA SER A 152 15.35 -6.65 -1.33
C SER A 152 15.40 -5.63 -0.20
N ILE A 153 14.27 -4.97 -0.02
CA ILE A 153 13.99 -4.08 1.10
C ILE A 153 12.86 -4.73 1.90
N HIS A 154 13.06 -4.88 3.20
CA HIS A 154 12.06 -5.43 4.10
C HIS A 154 11.37 -4.29 4.83
N VAL A 155 10.06 -4.20 4.66
CA VAL A 155 9.23 -3.21 5.32
C VAL A 155 8.34 -3.93 6.33
N GLU A 156 8.57 -3.70 7.62
CA GLU A 156 7.67 -4.22 8.65
C GLU A 156 6.46 -3.31 8.74
N ARG A 157 5.27 -3.91 8.89
CA ARG A 157 4.02 -3.16 8.96
C ARG A 157 3.27 -3.48 10.24
N GLU A 158 2.75 -2.45 10.87
CA GLU A 158 1.79 -2.55 11.97
C GLU A 158 0.49 -1.84 11.58
N MET A 159 -0.62 -2.55 11.66
CA MET A 159 -1.92 -2.06 11.24
C MET A 159 -2.39 -0.90 12.13
N VAL A 160 -2.75 0.21 11.51
CA VAL A 160 -3.35 1.40 12.15
C VAL A 160 -4.86 1.39 11.99
N PHE A 161 -5.33 1.13 10.76
CA PHE A 161 -6.75 1.05 10.45
C PHE A 161 -7.12 -0.36 9.97
N PRO A 162 -7.79 -1.18 10.80
CA PRO A 162 -8.33 -2.45 10.37
C PRO A 162 -9.54 -2.22 9.47
N ILE A 163 -9.77 -3.16 8.56
CA ILE A 163 -10.98 -3.14 7.73
C ILE A 163 -12.16 -3.54 8.62
N PRO A 164 -13.28 -2.80 8.59
CA PRO A 164 -14.50 -3.21 9.28
C PRO A 164 -15.04 -4.56 8.77
#